data_AF-A0A1G1ZCH7-F1
#
_entry.id   AF-A0A1G1ZCH7-F1
#
_cell.length_a   1.000
_cell.length_b   1.000
_cell.length_c   1.000
_cell.angle_alpha   90.00
_cell.angle_beta   90.00
_cell.angle_gamma   90.00
#
_symmetry.space_group_name_H-M   'P 1'
#
loop_
_entity.id
_entity.type
_entity.pdbx_description
1 polymer ?
#
loop_
_entity_poly.entity_id
_entity_poly.type
_entity_poly.pdbx_seq_one_letter_code
_entity_poly.pdbx_strand_id
1 'polypeptide(L)'
;MFEETPTSSLAHKISFAVFRVVRLVRNKKLRDELESAAVDLVRDLNVEKIGVLDRLVALAEAVGEMNETNSGVLRRELSNLYGMVSLEGAKSAAEVEAVYLGDIFDSRMEGRVDAEAVPARQRLNAGAEERQTAITGFIRQFPGDCRMKDLSTRFAHVSERTLRNDIQALIKSGLVERLGGKGGPSSYFVLVHKSEGSGGSLPDRILLPESTRF
;
A
#
# COMPACT_ATOMS: atom_id res chain seq x y z
N MET A 1 5.77 -16.77 -25.58
CA MET A 1 5.26 -17.40 -24.34
C MET A 1 4.80 -16.24 -23.48
N PHE A 2 3.49 -15.97 -23.39
CA PHE A 2 3.00 -14.85 -22.60
C PHE A 2 3.21 -15.23 -21.12
N GLU A 3 3.96 -14.43 -20.37
CA GLU A 3 4.04 -14.58 -18.92
C GLU A 3 2.65 -14.28 -18.36
N GLU A 4 1.96 -15.28 -17.82
CA GLU A 4 0.70 -15.06 -17.12
C GLU A 4 0.99 -14.27 -15.84
N THR A 5 0.50 -13.03 -15.78
CA THR A 5 0.56 -12.26 -14.55
C THR A 5 -0.30 -12.93 -13.48
N PRO A 6 0.08 -12.85 -12.19
CA PRO A 6 -0.73 -13.38 -11.10
C PRO A 6 -2.17 -12.85 -11.11
N THR A 7 -2.36 -11.59 -11.53
CA THR A 7 -3.67 -10.94 -11.71
C THR A 7 -4.49 -11.57 -12.82
N SER A 8 -3.90 -11.85 -13.98
CA SER A 8 -4.56 -12.51 -15.10
C SER A 8 -4.99 -13.95 -14.75
N SER A 9 -4.11 -14.71 -14.09
CA SER A 9 -4.42 -16.07 -13.65
C SER A 9 -5.60 -16.11 -12.65
N LEU A 10 -5.65 -15.16 -11.71
CA LEU A 10 -6.74 -15.05 -10.75
C LEU A 10 -8.05 -14.61 -11.42
N ALA A 11 -8.00 -13.66 -12.35
CA ALA A 11 -9.16 -13.23 -13.14
C ALA A 11 -9.79 -14.40 -13.91
N HIS A 12 -8.96 -15.26 -14.53
CA HIS A 12 -9.42 -16.47 -15.20
C HIS A 12 -10.11 -17.44 -14.23
N LYS A 13 -9.50 -17.71 -13.06
CA LYS A 13 -10.09 -18.60 -12.04
C LYS A 13 -11.45 -18.08 -11.54
N ILE A 14 -11.56 -16.77 -11.30
CA ILE A 14 -12.82 -16.14 -10.90
C ILE A 14 -13.86 -16.29 -12.01
N SER A 15 -13.50 -15.98 -13.26
CA SER A 15 -14.40 -16.11 -14.41
C SER A 15 -14.92 -17.54 -14.53
N PHE A 16 -14.04 -18.54 -14.47
CA PHE A 16 -14.41 -19.96 -14.48
C PHE A 16 -15.35 -20.33 -13.32
N ALA A 17 -15.09 -19.84 -12.11
CA ALA A 17 -15.95 -20.08 -10.96
C ALA A 17 -17.35 -19.46 -11.15
N VAL A 18 -17.44 -18.25 -11.70
CA VAL A 18 -18.72 -17.59 -12.03
C VAL A 18 -19.51 -18.45 -13.01
N PHE A 19 -18.90 -18.88 -14.12
CA PHE A 19 -19.57 -19.76 -15.09
C PHE A 19 -20.08 -21.07 -14.48
N ARG A 20 -19.39 -21.63 -13.47
CA ARG A 20 -19.86 -22.83 -12.78
C ARG A 20 -21.08 -22.56 -11.90
N VAL A 21 -21.08 -21.45 -11.16
CA VAL A 21 -22.15 -21.12 -10.21
C VAL A 21 -23.40 -20.63 -10.93
N VAL A 22 -23.22 -19.82 -11.97
CA VAL A 22 -24.30 -19.14 -12.70
C VAL A 22 -25.20 -20.12 -13.46
N ARG A 23 -24.75 -21.35 -13.73
CA ARG A 23 -25.59 -22.43 -14.30
C ARG A 23 -26.83 -22.74 -13.45
N LEU A 24 -26.82 -22.39 -12.17
CA LEU A 24 -27.94 -22.60 -11.24
C LEU A 24 -28.90 -21.41 -11.17
N VAL A 25 -28.52 -20.26 -11.73
CA VAL A 25 -29.34 -19.03 -11.76
C VAL A 25 -30.46 -19.20 -12.78
N ARG A 26 -31.70 -19.07 -12.30
CA ARG A 26 -32.93 -19.25 -13.09
C ARG A 26 -33.25 -18.01 -13.91
N ASN A 27 -33.03 -16.82 -13.35
CA ASN A 27 -33.24 -15.56 -14.05
C ASN A 27 -32.24 -15.42 -15.21
N LYS A 28 -32.72 -15.60 -16.44
CA LYS A 28 -31.91 -15.51 -17.67
C LYS A 28 -31.15 -14.19 -17.77
N LYS A 29 -31.79 -13.06 -17.49
CA LYS A 29 -31.15 -11.74 -17.63
C LYS A 29 -29.99 -11.61 -16.64
N LEU A 30 -30.20 -11.95 -15.38
CA LEU A 30 -29.13 -11.89 -14.36
C LEU A 30 -27.98 -12.85 -14.70
N ARG A 31 -28.29 -14.06 -15.19
CA ARG A 31 -27.28 -15.00 -15.68
C ARG A 31 -26.44 -14.40 -16.81
N ASP A 32 -27.09 -13.89 -17.85
CA ASP A 32 -26.42 -13.36 -19.03
C ASP A 32 -25.49 -12.17 -18.63
N GLU A 33 -25.93 -11.32 -17.70
CA GLU A 33 -25.11 -10.20 -17.16
C GLU A 33 -23.91 -10.70 -16.34
N LEU A 34 -24.08 -11.72 -15.49
CA LEU A 34 -22.99 -12.31 -14.71
C LEU A 34 -21.94 -12.96 -15.62
N GLU A 35 -22.38 -13.70 -16.65
CA GLU A 35 -21.50 -14.32 -17.64
C GLU A 35 -20.75 -13.24 -18.45
N SER A 36 -21.46 -12.20 -18.91
CA SER A 36 -20.82 -11.10 -19.64
C SER A 36 -19.79 -10.36 -18.79
N ALA A 37 -20.11 -10.08 -17.51
CA ALA A 37 -19.18 -9.43 -16.60
C ALA A 37 -17.94 -10.30 -16.30
N ALA A 38 -18.12 -11.62 -16.22
CA ALA A 38 -17.02 -12.56 -16.04
C ALA A 38 -16.10 -12.65 -17.27
N VAL A 39 -16.65 -12.54 -18.48
CA VAL A 39 -15.86 -12.46 -19.72
C VAL A 39 -15.13 -11.12 -19.81
N ASP A 40 -15.82 -10.03 -19.49
CA ASP A 40 -15.23 -8.69 -19.47
C ASP A 40 -14.02 -8.61 -18.53
N LEU A 41 -14.10 -9.25 -17.36
CA LEU A 41 -13.00 -9.30 -16.40
C LEU A 41 -11.71 -9.89 -16.97
N VAL A 42 -11.84 -10.91 -17.84
CA VAL A 42 -10.68 -11.58 -18.48
C VAL A 42 -10.20 -10.80 -19.71
N ARG A 43 -11.12 -10.17 -20.44
CA ARG A 43 -10.80 -9.40 -21.65
C ARG A 43 -10.05 -8.11 -21.33
N ASP A 44 -10.50 -7.38 -20.33
CA ASP A 44 -9.93 -6.10 -19.92
C ASP A 44 -10.02 -5.97 -18.39
N LEU A 45 -8.89 -6.26 -17.74
CA LEU A 45 -8.81 -6.28 -16.28
C LEU A 45 -8.64 -4.86 -15.73
N ASN A 46 -9.71 -4.32 -15.16
CA ASN A 46 -9.68 -3.04 -14.48
C ASN A 46 -10.59 -3.03 -13.23
N VAL A 47 -10.40 -2.00 -12.40
CA VAL A 47 -11.08 -1.86 -11.11
C VAL A 47 -12.61 -1.75 -11.26
N GLU A 48 -13.07 -1.08 -12.32
CA GLU A 48 -14.50 -0.89 -12.58
C GLU A 48 -15.19 -2.22 -12.91
N LYS A 49 -14.58 -3.05 -13.76
CA LYS A 49 -15.10 -4.37 -14.13
C LYS A 49 -15.17 -5.32 -12.93
N ILE A 50 -14.18 -5.29 -12.05
CA ILE A 50 -14.21 -6.03 -10.78
C ILE A 50 -15.41 -5.58 -9.94
N GLY A 51 -15.63 -4.27 -9.81
CA GLY A 51 -16.75 -3.72 -9.04
C GLY A 51 -18.13 -3.99 -9.67
N VAL A 52 -18.24 -4.06 -10.99
CA VAL A 52 -19.48 -4.49 -11.67
C VAL A 52 -19.80 -5.94 -11.31
N LEU A 53 -18.84 -6.85 -11.42
CA LEU A 53 -19.06 -8.25 -11.12
C LEU A 53 -19.39 -8.48 -9.63
N ASP A 54 -18.72 -7.79 -8.69
CA ASP A 54 -19.04 -7.87 -7.25
C ASP A 54 -20.50 -7.45 -6.97
N ARG A 55 -20.97 -6.36 -7.57
CA ARG A 55 -22.37 -5.90 -7.42
C ARG A 55 -23.38 -6.89 -8.00
N LEU A 56 -23.07 -7.52 -9.13
CA LEU A 56 -23.94 -8.54 -9.72
C LEU A 56 -24.00 -9.80 -8.87
N VAL A 57 -22.87 -10.23 -8.28
CA VAL A 57 -22.83 -11.35 -7.34
C VAL A 57 -23.65 -11.04 -6.08
N ALA A 58 -23.50 -9.84 -5.52
CA ALA A 58 -24.28 -9.39 -4.38
C ALA A 58 -25.79 -9.31 -4.70
N LEU A 59 -26.15 -8.85 -5.90
CA LEU A 59 -27.54 -8.85 -6.37
C LEU A 59 -28.08 -10.28 -6.46
N ALA A 60 -27.33 -11.20 -7.06
CA ALA A 60 -27.73 -12.60 -7.20
C ALA A 60 -27.96 -13.30 -5.85
N GLU A 61 -27.12 -12.99 -4.85
CA GLU A 61 -27.30 -13.43 -3.47
C GLU A 61 -28.59 -12.84 -2.86
N ALA A 62 -28.77 -11.52 -2.96
CA ALA A 62 -29.90 -10.82 -2.37
C ALA A 62 -31.26 -11.26 -2.94
N VAL A 63 -31.32 -11.66 -4.22
CA VAL A 63 -32.55 -12.20 -4.84
C VAL A 63 -32.70 -13.72 -4.67
N GLY A 64 -31.78 -14.38 -3.96
CA GLY A 64 -31.82 -15.82 -3.68
C GLY A 64 -31.47 -16.72 -4.88
N GLU A 65 -30.90 -16.15 -5.95
CA GLU A 65 -30.45 -16.90 -7.13
C GLU A 65 -29.04 -17.50 -6.94
N MET A 66 -28.30 -17.03 -5.93
CA MET A 66 -27.01 -17.54 -5.51
C MET A 66 -26.98 -17.76 -4.00
N ASN A 67 -26.38 -18.85 -3.53
CA ASN A 67 -26.23 -19.09 -2.10
C ASN A 67 -25.09 -18.24 -1.49
N GLU A 68 -25.15 -18.05 -0.17
CA GLU A 68 -24.16 -17.27 0.61
C GLU A 68 -22.74 -17.85 0.50
N THR A 69 -22.60 -19.18 0.46
CA THR A 69 -21.28 -19.82 0.33
C THR A 69 -20.58 -19.44 -0.98
N ASN A 70 -21.28 -19.55 -2.11
CA ASN A 70 -20.72 -19.28 -3.43
C ASN A 70 -20.46 -17.79 -3.62
N SER A 71 -21.40 -16.94 -3.23
CA SER A 71 -21.24 -15.49 -3.28
C SER A 71 -20.10 -15.02 -2.37
N GLY A 72 -20.03 -15.50 -1.13
CA GLY A 72 -18.96 -15.19 -0.18
C GLY A 72 -17.57 -15.55 -0.71
N VAL A 73 -17.41 -16.74 -1.31
CA VAL A 73 -16.14 -17.13 -1.95
C VAL A 73 -15.81 -16.21 -3.13
N LEU A 74 -16.76 -15.99 -4.05
CA LEU A 74 -16.53 -15.14 -5.23
C LEU A 74 -16.15 -13.70 -4.84
N ARG A 75 -16.86 -13.10 -3.88
CA ARG A 75 -16.60 -11.73 -3.41
C ARG A 75 -15.26 -11.60 -2.71
N ARG A 76 -14.84 -12.60 -1.94
CA ARG A 76 -13.49 -12.63 -1.34
C ARG A 76 -12.41 -12.64 -2.42
N GLU A 77 -12.54 -13.50 -3.43
CA GLU A 77 -11.57 -13.55 -4.52
C GLU A 77 -11.58 -12.26 -5.37
N LEU A 78 -12.75 -11.65 -5.59
CA LEU A 78 -12.86 -10.33 -6.24
C LEU A 78 -12.17 -9.23 -5.42
N SER A 79 -12.30 -9.24 -4.09
CA SER A 79 -11.59 -8.32 -3.20
C SER A 79 -10.06 -8.52 -3.27
N ASN A 80 -9.61 -9.78 -3.35
CA ASN A 80 -8.19 -10.08 -3.53
C ASN A 80 -7.69 -9.53 -4.87
N LEU A 81 -8.42 -9.79 -5.95
CA LEU A 81 -8.10 -9.29 -7.28
C LEU A 81 -8.10 -7.76 -7.34
N TYR A 82 -9.07 -7.10 -6.71
CA TYR A 82 -9.11 -5.64 -6.58
C TYR A 82 -7.83 -5.11 -5.92
N GLY A 83 -7.41 -5.73 -4.81
CA GLY A 83 -6.20 -5.35 -4.10
C GLY A 83 -4.95 -5.45 -5.00
N MET A 84 -4.86 -6.52 -5.79
CA MET A 84 -3.73 -6.72 -6.71
C MET A 84 -3.73 -5.70 -7.85
N VAL A 85 -4.87 -5.49 -8.52
CA VAL A 85 -5.00 -4.57 -9.66
C VAL A 85 -4.84 -3.12 -9.22
N SER A 86 -5.38 -2.74 -8.06
CA SER A 86 -5.20 -1.38 -7.52
C SER A 86 -3.74 -1.08 -7.18
N LEU A 87 -2.98 -2.07 -6.70
CA LEU A 87 -1.55 -1.92 -6.42
C LEU A 87 -0.71 -1.91 -7.71
N GLU A 88 -1.07 -2.71 -8.71
CA GLU A 88 -0.43 -2.68 -10.04
C GLU A 88 -0.70 -1.34 -10.74
N GLY A 89 -1.94 -0.86 -10.75
CA GLY A 89 -2.30 0.45 -11.32
C GLY A 89 -1.59 1.61 -10.62
N ALA A 90 -1.36 1.54 -9.31
CA ALA A 90 -0.57 2.55 -8.59
C ALA A 90 0.92 2.53 -8.97
N LYS A 91 1.48 1.35 -9.29
CA LYS A 91 2.86 1.24 -9.80
C LYS A 91 2.96 1.73 -11.24
N SER A 92 2.01 1.36 -12.10
CA SER A 92 1.97 1.78 -13.50
C SER A 92 1.70 3.28 -13.64
N ALA A 93 0.87 3.89 -12.79
CA ALA A 93 0.69 5.34 -12.75
C ALA A 93 1.98 6.07 -12.33
N ALA A 94 2.72 5.52 -11.36
CA ALA A 94 4.02 6.04 -10.97
C ALA A 94 5.10 5.87 -12.07
N GLU A 95 4.96 4.87 -12.96
CA GLU A 95 5.83 4.67 -14.13
C GLU A 95 5.42 5.53 -15.34
N VAL A 96 4.13 5.75 -15.58
CA VAL A 96 3.63 6.60 -16.67
C VAL A 96 3.85 8.09 -16.36
N GLU A 97 3.74 8.50 -15.10
CA GLU A 97 4.11 9.85 -14.64
C GLU A 97 5.63 10.11 -14.77
N ALA A 98 6.45 9.06 -14.93
CA ALA A 98 7.87 9.17 -15.23
C ALA A 98 8.18 9.37 -16.73
N VAL A 99 7.20 9.19 -17.63
CA VAL A 99 7.34 9.52 -19.06
C VAL A 99 6.80 10.93 -19.27
N TYR A 100 7.68 11.92 -19.11
CA TYR A 100 7.33 13.33 -19.28
C TYR A 100 6.94 13.57 -20.75
N LEU A 101 5.71 14.05 -20.99
CA LEU A 101 5.25 14.39 -22.34
C LEU A 101 6.15 15.45 -23.03
N GLY A 102 6.98 16.17 -22.27
CA GLY A 102 8.01 17.08 -22.79
C GLY A 102 9.14 16.37 -23.55
N ASP A 103 9.45 15.10 -23.23
CA ASP A 103 10.50 14.33 -23.93
C ASP A 103 10.12 14.02 -25.39
N ILE A 104 8.82 14.05 -25.72
CA ILE A 104 8.29 13.86 -27.07
C ILE A 104 8.36 15.15 -27.91
N PHE A 105 8.31 16.32 -27.26
CA PHE A 105 8.37 17.62 -27.94
C PHE A 105 9.78 18.25 -27.98
N ASP A 106 10.75 17.74 -27.23
CA ASP A 106 12.13 18.26 -27.18
C ASP A 106 13.05 17.79 -28.33
N SER A 107 12.52 17.06 -29.32
CA SER A 107 13.32 16.52 -30.44
C SER A 107 13.65 17.52 -31.56
N ARG A 108 13.75 18.83 -31.29
CA ARG A 108 14.30 19.83 -32.23
C ARG A 108 14.90 21.05 -31.54
N MET A 109 16.17 20.96 -31.13
CA MET A 109 17.17 22.00 -31.38
C MET A 109 18.54 21.51 -30.89
N GLU A 110 19.52 21.60 -31.79
CA GLU A 110 20.92 21.22 -31.60
C GLU A 110 21.63 22.16 -30.60
N GLY A 111 22.60 21.64 -29.83
CA GLY A 111 23.59 22.48 -29.16
C GLY A 111 24.28 21.86 -27.95
N ARG A 112 25.40 21.17 -28.20
CA ARG A 112 26.47 20.75 -27.26
C ARG A 112 26.59 21.57 -25.96
N VAL A 113 26.73 20.88 -24.80
CA VAL A 113 27.97 20.86 -23.97
C VAL A 113 28.00 19.57 -23.13
N ASP A 114 29.21 19.15 -22.75
CA ASP A 114 29.65 17.84 -22.26
C ASP A 114 29.05 17.31 -20.95
N ALA A 115 29.27 16.00 -20.77
CA ALA A 115 28.71 15.12 -19.75
C ALA A 115 29.05 15.45 -18.29
N GLU A 116 28.01 15.48 -17.43
CA GLU A 116 27.97 14.71 -16.19
C GLU A 116 26.49 14.46 -15.79
N ALA A 117 26.00 13.24 -16.03
CA ALA A 117 24.64 12.83 -15.72
C ALA A 117 24.58 12.25 -14.30
N VAL A 118 23.87 12.93 -13.40
CA VAL A 118 23.46 12.40 -12.09
C VAL A 118 21.93 12.18 -12.12
N PRO A 119 21.41 11.01 -11.69
CA PRO A 119 20.12 10.50 -12.14
C PRO A 119 18.92 11.14 -11.46
N ALA A 120 17.90 11.47 -12.26
CA ALA A 120 16.64 12.11 -11.89
C ALA A 120 15.68 11.29 -10.99
N ARG A 121 16.13 10.16 -10.41
CA ARG A 121 15.44 9.50 -9.28
C ARG A 121 15.32 10.41 -8.04
N GLN A 122 16.09 11.48 -8.02
CA GLN A 122 16.25 12.37 -6.87
C GLN A 122 15.10 13.37 -6.68
N ARG A 123 14.22 13.63 -7.66
CA ARG A 123 13.28 14.78 -7.56
C ARG A 123 11.90 14.50 -6.96
N LEU A 124 11.36 13.28 -7.01
CA LEU A 124 10.12 12.92 -6.29
C LEU A 124 10.40 12.39 -4.87
N ASN A 125 11.54 11.72 -4.69
CA ASN A 125 12.05 11.40 -3.36
C ASN A 125 12.61 12.64 -2.66
N ALA A 126 13.07 13.68 -3.36
CA ALA A 126 13.48 14.93 -2.71
C ALA A 126 12.39 15.44 -1.77
N GLY A 127 11.13 15.56 -2.22
CA GLY A 127 10.06 16.09 -1.35
C GLY A 127 9.68 15.17 -0.18
N ALA A 128 9.79 13.84 -0.33
CA ALA A 128 9.46 12.88 0.72
C ALA A 128 10.62 12.64 1.70
N GLU A 129 11.84 12.47 1.20
CA GLU A 129 13.07 12.34 1.99
C GLU A 129 13.42 13.66 2.68
N GLU A 130 13.26 14.83 2.03
CA GLU A 130 13.44 16.14 2.66
C GLU A 130 12.40 16.34 3.77
N ARG A 131 11.15 15.93 3.53
CA ARG A 131 10.09 15.96 4.56
C ARG A 131 10.36 14.98 5.70
N GLN A 132 10.79 13.75 5.42
CA GLN A 132 11.15 12.75 6.43
C GLN A 132 12.41 13.18 7.22
N THR A 133 13.36 13.85 6.56
CA THR A 133 14.53 14.49 7.19
C THR A 133 14.10 15.66 8.08
N ALA A 134 13.15 16.48 7.64
CA ALA A 134 12.57 17.54 8.45
C ALA A 134 11.77 17.00 9.64
N ILE A 135 11.02 15.91 9.48
CA ILE A 135 10.29 15.23 10.55
C ILE A 135 11.26 14.65 11.58
N THR A 136 12.30 13.95 11.16
CA THR A 136 13.33 13.43 12.09
C THR A 136 14.08 14.57 12.77
N GLY A 137 14.46 15.63 12.05
CA GLY A 137 15.06 16.83 12.60
C GLY A 137 14.18 17.55 13.61
N PHE A 138 12.86 17.55 13.41
CA PHE A 138 11.90 18.10 14.36
C PHE A 138 11.75 17.22 15.60
N ILE A 139 11.69 15.89 15.45
CA ILE A 139 11.67 14.96 16.59
C ILE A 139 12.95 15.10 17.44
N ARG A 140 14.11 15.44 16.85
CA ARG A 140 15.35 15.75 17.61
C ARG A 140 15.19 16.90 18.60
N GLN A 141 14.32 17.86 18.32
CA GLN A 141 14.10 19.03 19.16
C GLN A 141 13.28 18.70 20.42
N PHE A 142 12.62 17.53 20.45
CA PHE A 142 11.75 17.08 21.54
C PHE A 142 12.12 15.65 21.97
N PRO A 143 13.20 15.47 22.76
CA PRO A 143 13.62 14.15 23.23
C PRO A 143 12.58 13.57 24.20
N GLY A 144 11.63 12.78 23.68
CA GLY A 144 10.67 12.02 24.48
C GLY A 144 9.24 12.56 24.59
N ASP A 145 8.87 13.64 23.90
CA ASP A 145 7.48 14.17 23.94
C ASP A 145 6.94 14.62 22.59
N CYS A 146 7.55 14.18 21.48
CA CYS A 146 7.00 14.48 20.15
C CYS A 146 5.76 13.61 19.88
N ARG A 147 4.57 14.20 19.84
CA ARG A 147 3.31 13.49 19.54
C ARG A 147 2.85 13.78 18.12
N MET A 148 1.89 12.98 17.66
CA MET A 148 1.29 13.17 16.34
C MET A 148 0.69 14.58 16.18
N LYS A 149 0.11 15.14 17.25
CA LYS A 149 -0.47 16.49 17.25
C LYS A 149 0.58 17.57 16.97
N ASP A 150 1.80 17.40 17.47
CA ASP A 150 2.89 18.37 17.27
C ASP A 150 3.39 18.32 15.83
N LEU A 151 3.49 17.11 15.26
CA LEU A 151 3.81 16.90 13.86
C LEU A 151 2.71 17.45 12.93
N SER A 152 1.44 17.22 13.23
CA SER A 152 0.33 17.79 12.45
C SER A 152 0.27 19.31 12.52
N THR A 153 0.69 19.91 13.63
CA THR A 153 0.74 21.37 13.78
C THR A 153 1.90 21.98 12.97
N ARG A 154 3.08 21.35 13.03
CA ARG A 154 4.26 21.82 12.29
C ARG A 154 4.15 21.60 10.78
N PHE A 155 3.53 20.50 10.38
CA PHE A 155 3.36 20.09 9.00
C PHE A 155 1.89 20.20 8.54
N ALA A 156 1.23 21.34 8.83
CA ALA A 156 -0.17 21.58 8.48
C ALA A 156 -0.46 21.55 6.96
N HIS A 157 0.58 21.73 6.14
CA HIS A 157 0.52 21.60 4.68
C HIS A 157 0.50 20.14 4.19
N VAL A 158 0.61 19.17 5.12
CA VAL A 158 0.65 17.74 4.84
C VAL A 158 -0.55 17.07 5.51
N SER A 159 -1.23 16.19 4.77
CA SER A 159 -2.36 15.46 5.35
C SER A 159 -1.89 14.57 6.51
N GLU A 160 -2.74 14.40 7.52
CA GLU A 160 -2.46 13.52 8.66
C GLU A 160 -2.22 12.06 8.22
N ARG A 161 -2.86 11.64 7.12
CA ARG A 161 -2.63 10.32 6.49
C ARG A 161 -1.21 10.22 5.92
N THR A 162 -0.72 11.26 5.25
CA THR A 162 0.65 11.30 4.71
C THR A 162 1.69 11.32 5.84
N LEU A 163 1.46 12.09 6.91
CA LEU A 163 2.32 12.09 8.09
C LEU A 163 2.38 10.71 8.77
N ARG A 164 1.24 10.01 8.88
CA ARG A 164 1.22 8.63 9.37
C ARG A 164 2.08 7.70 8.51
N ASN A 165 1.99 7.80 7.19
CA ASN A 165 2.78 6.97 6.28
C ASN A 165 4.28 7.27 6.41
N ASP A 166 4.67 8.55 6.50
CA ASP A 166 6.06 8.97 6.67
C ASP A 166 6.64 8.48 8.01
N ILE A 167 5.87 8.61 9.10
CA ILE A 167 6.29 8.11 10.42
C ILE A 167 6.37 6.58 10.42
N GLN A 168 5.45 5.88 9.76
CA GLN A 168 5.52 4.43 9.62
C GLN A 168 6.76 4.01 8.80
N ALA A 169 7.12 4.75 7.75
CA ALA A 169 8.33 4.53 6.99
C ALA A 169 9.58 4.76 7.86
N LEU A 170 9.61 5.83 8.65
CA LEU A 170 10.70 6.13 9.58
C LEU A 170 10.84 5.07 10.68
N ILE A 171 9.73 4.55 11.19
CA ILE A 171 9.72 3.43 12.15
C ILE A 171 10.24 2.15 11.51
N LYS A 172 9.76 1.82 10.30
CA LYS A 172 10.22 0.63 9.57
C LYS A 172 11.70 0.70 9.21
N SER A 173 12.22 1.90 8.95
CA SER A 173 13.65 2.14 8.70
C SER A 173 14.51 2.16 9.97
N GLY A 174 13.90 2.07 11.16
CA GLY A 174 14.61 2.07 12.44
C GLY A 174 15.23 3.41 12.81
N LEU A 175 14.80 4.52 12.22
CA LEU A 175 15.26 5.87 12.56
C LEU A 175 14.46 6.49 13.70
N VAL A 176 13.17 6.12 13.79
CA VAL A 176 12.23 6.59 14.81
C VAL A 176 11.62 5.39 15.51
N GLU A 177 11.49 5.43 16.82
CA GLU A 177 10.75 4.47 17.60
C GLU A 177 9.50 5.13 18.20
N ARG A 178 8.39 4.39 18.22
CA ARG A 178 7.18 4.81 18.91
C ARG A 178 7.16 4.15 20.28
N LEU A 179 7.21 4.96 21.33
CA LEU A 179 7.07 4.50 22.71
C LEU A 179 5.65 4.78 23.22
N GLY A 180 5.09 3.83 23.96
CA GLY A 180 3.71 3.85 24.48
C GLY A 180 2.76 2.88 23.77
N GLY A 181 1.54 2.72 24.32
CA GLY A 181 0.54 1.78 23.82
C GLY A 181 0.08 2.08 22.39
N LYS A 182 -0.22 1.04 21.60
CA LYS A 182 -0.74 1.15 20.22
C LYS A 182 -2.07 1.93 20.21
N GLY A 183 -1.97 3.24 19.96
CA GLY A 183 -3.14 4.12 19.78
C GLY A 183 -3.58 4.92 21.00
N GLY A 184 -2.80 4.95 22.09
CA GLY A 184 -3.13 5.71 23.30
C GLY A 184 -2.67 7.19 23.27
N PRO A 185 -3.29 8.08 24.08
CA PRO A 185 -2.89 9.49 24.23
C PRO A 185 -1.49 9.70 24.83
N SER A 186 -0.88 8.62 25.31
CA SER A 186 0.47 8.51 25.86
C SER A 186 1.51 8.02 24.83
N SER A 187 1.18 8.01 23.53
CA SER A 187 2.14 7.63 22.49
C SER A 187 2.97 8.82 22.01
N TYR A 188 4.30 8.64 21.99
CA TYR A 188 5.27 9.65 21.53
C TYR A 188 6.38 9.01 20.70
N PHE A 189 7.10 9.84 19.95
CA PHE A 189 8.15 9.43 19.02
C PHE A 189 9.52 9.83 19.55
N VAL A 190 10.47 8.90 19.49
CA VAL A 190 11.87 9.09 19.88
C VAL A 190 12.77 8.62 18.74
N LEU A 191 13.95 9.21 18.59
CA LEU A 191 14.90 8.77 17.58
C LEU A 191 15.76 7.63 18.11
N VAL A 192 15.99 6.65 17.26
CA VAL A 192 16.88 5.52 17.58
C VAL A 192 18.30 5.93 17.21
N HIS A 193 19.16 6.10 18.21
CA HIS A 193 20.59 6.25 17.97
C HIS A 193 21.16 4.90 17.55
N LYS A 194 21.42 4.72 16.26
CA LYS A 194 22.20 3.57 15.77
C LYS A 194 23.66 3.78 16.19
N SER A 195 24.05 3.24 17.34
CA SER A 195 25.45 3.06 17.69
C SER A 195 26.02 1.94 16.81
N GLU A 196 26.80 2.29 15.80
CA GLU A 196 27.60 1.30 15.08
C GLU A 196 28.81 0.90 15.91
N GLY A 197 28.93 -0.41 16.21
CA GLY A 197 30.21 -1.02 16.54
C GLY A 197 30.25 -2.01 17.72
N SER A 198 30.75 -3.21 17.41
CA SER A 198 31.42 -4.20 18.26
C SER A 198 30.56 -5.19 19.07
N GLY A 199 30.85 -6.46 18.83
CA GLY A 199 30.38 -7.56 19.67
C GLY A 199 31.05 -7.53 21.05
N GLY A 200 30.40 -8.20 21.98
CA GLY A 200 30.92 -8.38 23.33
C GLY A 200 29.84 -8.26 24.38
N SER A 201 29.65 -9.38 25.09
CA SER A 201 29.04 -9.48 26.41
C SER A 201 27.53 -9.31 26.51
N LEU A 202 26.92 -10.41 26.92
CA LEU A 202 25.70 -10.45 27.73
C LEU A 202 25.70 -9.28 28.73
N PRO A 203 24.59 -8.52 28.86
CA PRO A 203 24.45 -7.60 29.97
C PRO A 203 24.41 -8.42 31.26
N ASP A 204 25.29 -8.03 32.18
CA ASP A 204 25.37 -8.50 33.54
C ASP A 204 24.00 -8.62 34.19
N ARG A 205 23.88 -9.69 34.97
CA ARG A 205 22.86 -9.88 35.99
C ARG A 205 22.70 -8.60 36.82
N ILE A 206 21.62 -7.86 36.56
CA ILE A 206 20.98 -7.08 37.62
C ILE A 206 19.92 -8.00 38.23
N LEU A 207 20.37 -8.84 39.16
CA LEU A 207 19.48 -9.36 40.20
C LEU A 207 19.79 -8.59 41.49
N LEU A 208 18.70 -8.04 42.00
CA LEU A 208 18.51 -7.12 43.11
C LEU A 208 19.09 -7.62 44.45
N PRO A 209 19.22 -6.69 45.43
CA PRO A 209 20.00 -6.88 46.66
C PRO A 209 19.49 -7.98 47.61
N GLU A 210 20.44 -8.49 48.38
CA GLU A 210 20.25 -9.35 49.55
C GLU A 210 19.31 -8.71 50.59
N SER A 211 18.15 -9.33 50.79
CA SER A 211 17.42 -9.45 52.06
C SER A 211 16.24 -10.36 51.76
N THR A 212 16.06 -11.51 52.42
CA THR A 212 15.76 -11.58 53.85
C THR A 212 15.95 -13.03 54.30
N ARG A 213 16.68 -13.21 55.41
CA ARG A 213 16.74 -14.45 56.20
C ARG A 213 15.35 -14.78 56.74
N PHE A 214 14.93 -16.03 56.64
CA PHE A 214 14.29 -16.80 57.71
C PHE A 214 14.65 -18.27 57.54
#